data_AF-A0A412CLZ3-F1
#
_entry.id   AF-A0A412CLZ3-F1
#
_cell.length_a   1.000
_cell.length_b   1.000
_cell.length_c   1.000
_cell.angle_alpha   90.00
_cell.angle_beta   90.00
_cell.angle_gamma   90.00
#
_symmetry.space_group_name_H-M   'P 1'
#
loop_
_entity.id
_entity.type
_entity.pdbx_description
1 polymer ?
#
loop_
_entity_poly.entity_id
_entity_poly.type
_entity_poly.pdbx_seq_one_letter_code
_entity_poly.pdbx_strand_id
1 'polypeptide(L)'
;GKMTGEQKYYDKMWDMYYYTRSQHDETGMFNPKDGLWWRDQDFNPPYKEPNGEDCYWSRGNGWVYAALVRVLDEIPSDEKHRQDYINDFLTMSKALKKCQREDGFWNVSLHDPTNFGGKETSGTALFVYGMAWGVRNGLLDRKEYLPVLLKAWSAMVKDAVHPNGFLGYVQGTGKEPKDGQPVTYKSVPDFEDYGVGCFLLAGTEVYKLR
;
A
#
# COMPACT_ATOMS: atom_id res chain seq x y z
N GLY A 1 2.32 15.28 18.22
CA GLY A 1 2.58 14.12 19.09
C GLY A 1 4.02 14.13 19.49
N LYS A 2 4.89 13.43 18.75
CA LYS A 2 6.30 13.19 19.14
C LYS A 2 7.12 14.46 19.43
N MET A 3 6.98 15.50 18.61
CA MET A 3 7.73 16.75 18.79
C MET A 3 7.25 17.59 20.00
N THR A 4 5.94 17.58 20.29
CA THR A 4 5.34 18.44 21.32
C THR A 4 5.11 17.72 22.65
N GLY A 5 5.11 16.38 22.65
CA GLY A 5 4.74 15.55 23.80
C GLY A 5 3.24 15.53 24.10
N GLU A 6 2.40 16.20 23.29
CA GLU A 6 0.97 16.34 23.59
C GLU A 6 0.12 15.18 23.06
N GLN A 7 -0.63 14.54 23.97
CA GLN A 7 -1.51 13.39 23.70
C GLN A 7 -2.62 13.70 22.68
N LYS A 8 -3.15 14.93 22.66
CA LYS A 8 -4.24 15.37 21.77
C LYS A 8 -3.99 15.08 20.28
N TYR A 9 -2.73 15.01 19.86
CA TYR A 9 -2.38 14.69 18.47
C TYR A 9 -2.54 13.20 18.15
N TYR A 10 -2.25 12.32 19.10
CA TYR A 10 -2.46 10.89 18.93
C TYR A 10 -3.95 10.56 19.00
N ASP A 11 -4.68 11.18 19.93
CA ASP A 11 -6.14 11.04 20.03
C ASP A 11 -6.81 11.48 18.72
N LYS A 12 -6.43 12.65 18.19
CA LYS A 12 -7.00 13.15 16.93
C LYS A 12 -6.64 12.26 15.72
N MET A 13 -5.43 11.72 15.69
CA MET A 13 -5.00 10.78 14.65
C MET A 13 -5.84 9.49 14.70
N TRP A 14 -6.08 8.96 15.90
CA TRP A 14 -6.97 7.81 16.08
C TRP A 14 -8.40 8.12 15.64
N ASP A 15 -8.97 9.25 16.08
CA ASP A 15 -10.34 9.63 15.70
C ASP A 15 -10.51 9.70 14.17
N MET A 16 -9.55 10.31 13.48
CA MET A 16 -9.57 10.40 12.01
C MET A 16 -9.42 9.03 11.36
N TYR A 17 -8.47 8.23 11.82
CA TYR A 17 -8.24 6.88 11.31
C TYR A 17 -9.45 5.98 11.51
N TYR A 18 -9.97 5.91 12.73
CA TYR A 18 -11.10 5.05 13.11
C TYR A 18 -12.37 5.45 12.36
N TYR A 19 -12.62 6.75 12.20
CA TYR A 19 -13.75 7.25 11.41
C TYR A 19 -13.67 6.74 9.97
N THR A 20 -12.55 6.98 9.27
CA THR A 20 -12.38 6.52 7.87
C THR A 20 -12.41 4.99 7.77
N ARG A 21 -11.79 4.29 8.73
CA ARG A 21 -11.73 2.82 8.77
C ARG A 21 -13.11 2.18 8.91
N SER A 22 -13.94 2.69 9.82
CA SER A 22 -15.05 1.92 10.39
C SER A 22 -16.39 2.67 10.45
N GLN A 23 -16.45 3.96 10.10
CA GLN A 23 -17.67 4.77 10.27
C GLN A 23 -18.07 5.60 9.06
N HIS A 24 -17.13 6.01 8.23
CA HIS A 24 -17.40 6.80 7.04
C HIS A 24 -18.40 6.04 6.14
N ASP A 25 -19.49 6.69 5.77
CA ASP A 25 -20.61 6.11 5.02
C ASP A 25 -21.12 4.77 5.58
N GLU A 26 -21.39 4.78 6.89
CA GLU A 26 -21.99 3.71 7.72
C GLU A 26 -21.14 2.45 7.92
N THR A 27 -20.30 2.11 6.95
CA THR A 27 -19.53 0.85 6.90
C THR A 27 -18.03 1.05 7.04
N GLY A 28 -17.55 2.29 6.86
CA GLY A 28 -16.12 2.59 6.75
C GLY A 28 -15.56 2.24 5.38
N MET A 29 -14.26 2.46 5.21
CA MET A 29 -13.53 2.15 3.98
C MET A 29 -12.68 0.88 4.07
N PHE A 30 -12.55 0.27 5.25
CA PHE A 30 -11.79 -0.97 5.43
C PHE A 30 -12.72 -2.18 5.38
N ASN A 31 -12.47 -3.10 4.45
CA ASN A 31 -13.17 -4.37 4.41
C ASN A 31 -12.45 -5.40 5.31
N PRO A 32 -12.97 -5.76 6.49
CA PRO A 32 -12.31 -6.71 7.38
C PRO A 32 -12.28 -8.15 6.83
N LYS A 33 -13.16 -8.48 5.88
CA LYS A 33 -13.21 -9.82 5.26
C LYS A 33 -12.03 -10.02 4.31
N ASP A 34 -11.76 -9.01 3.49
CA ASP A 34 -10.71 -9.08 2.47
C ASP A 34 -9.38 -8.55 2.98
N GLY A 35 -9.41 -7.73 4.04
CA GLY A 35 -8.24 -7.12 4.64
C GLY A 35 -7.66 -5.97 3.82
N LEU A 36 -8.49 -5.34 2.98
CA LEU A 36 -8.11 -4.26 2.07
C LEU A 36 -9.08 -3.09 2.19
N TRP A 37 -8.64 -1.94 1.69
CA TRP A 37 -9.38 -0.69 1.72
C TRP A 37 -9.99 -0.39 0.36
N TRP A 38 -11.29 -0.11 0.33
CA TRP A 38 -11.90 0.58 -0.80
C TRP A 38 -11.27 1.96 -0.93
N ARG A 39 -11.19 2.44 -2.18
CA ARG A 39 -10.54 3.70 -2.51
C ARG A 39 -11.21 4.89 -1.84
N ASP A 40 -12.52 4.94 -1.97
CA ASP A 40 -13.43 5.94 -1.43
C ASP A 40 -14.85 5.35 -1.42
N GLN A 41 -15.81 6.11 -0.89
CA GLN A 41 -17.20 5.71 -0.76
C GLN A 41 -17.87 5.25 -2.07
N ASP A 42 -17.44 5.75 -3.23
CA ASP A 42 -18.06 5.39 -4.52
C ASP A 42 -17.73 3.93 -4.90
N PHE A 43 -16.71 3.35 -4.27
CA PHE A 43 -16.24 1.97 -4.49
C PHE A 43 -16.66 1.01 -3.38
N ASN A 44 -17.38 1.49 -2.35
CA ASN A 44 -18.01 0.62 -1.37
C ASN A 44 -19.11 -0.24 -2.04
N PRO A 45 -19.52 -1.37 -1.42
CA PRO A 45 -20.68 -2.12 -1.88
C PRO A 45 -21.89 -1.18 -2.08
N PRO A 46 -22.62 -1.29 -3.21
CA PRO A 46 -22.68 -2.44 -4.10
C PRO A 46 -21.75 -2.39 -5.32
N TYR A 47 -20.78 -1.46 -5.40
CA TYR A 47 -19.84 -1.42 -6.53
C TYR A 47 -19.09 -2.75 -6.67
N LYS A 48 -18.97 -3.24 -7.91
CA LYS A 48 -18.21 -4.44 -8.24
C LYS A 48 -17.40 -4.23 -9.53
N GLU A 49 -16.23 -4.85 -9.58
CA GLU A 49 -15.45 -4.94 -10.81
C GLU A 49 -16.09 -5.92 -11.81
N PRO A 50 -15.63 -5.93 -13.09
CA PRO A 50 -16.19 -6.81 -14.12
C PRO A 50 -16.18 -8.31 -13.74
N ASN A 51 -15.23 -8.75 -12.92
CA ASN A 51 -15.17 -10.13 -12.41
C ASN A 51 -16.13 -10.41 -11.23
N GLY A 52 -16.88 -9.41 -10.75
CA GLY A 52 -17.82 -9.52 -9.64
C GLY A 52 -17.21 -9.37 -8.24
N GLU A 53 -15.91 -9.10 -8.14
CA GLU A 53 -15.20 -8.85 -6.88
C GLU A 53 -15.26 -7.37 -6.46
N ASP A 54 -14.84 -7.10 -5.21
CA ASP A 54 -14.65 -5.74 -4.71
C ASP A 54 -13.47 -5.03 -5.38
N CYS A 55 -13.58 -3.71 -5.58
CA CYS A 55 -12.55 -2.90 -6.23
C CYS A 55 -11.53 -2.35 -5.23
N TYR A 56 -10.32 -2.91 -5.26
CA TYR A 56 -9.22 -2.46 -4.41
C TYR A 56 -8.10 -1.88 -5.24
N TRP A 57 -7.92 -0.56 -5.12
CA TRP A 57 -6.85 0.13 -5.83
C TRP A 57 -5.50 -0.09 -5.16
N SER A 58 -4.52 -0.55 -5.94
CA SER A 58 -3.17 -0.87 -5.48
C SER A 58 -2.49 0.32 -4.81
N ARG A 59 -2.39 1.48 -5.47
CA ARG A 59 -1.79 2.67 -4.86
C ARG A 59 -2.55 3.17 -3.64
N GLY A 60 -3.89 3.09 -3.64
CA GLY A 60 -4.71 3.46 -2.48
C GLY A 60 -4.37 2.63 -1.24
N ASN A 61 -4.34 1.31 -1.40
CA ASN A 61 -3.93 0.40 -0.33
C ASN A 61 -2.45 0.59 0.05
N GLY A 62 -1.59 0.90 -0.91
CA GLY A 62 -0.19 1.24 -0.67
C GLY A 62 -0.03 2.43 0.27
N TRP A 63 -0.82 3.48 0.08
CA TRP A 63 -0.78 4.67 0.94
C TRP A 63 -1.20 4.36 2.37
N VAL A 64 -2.29 3.60 2.56
CA VAL A 64 -2.73 3.20 3.91
C VAL A 64 -1.67 2.33 4.58
N TYR A 65 -1.10 1.37 3.86
CA TYR A 65 -0.08 0.47 4.39
C TYR A 65 1.19 1.22 4.80
N ALA A 66 1.64 2.18 4.00
CA ALA A 66 2.77 3.03 4.35
C ALA A 66 2.45 4.00 5.50
N ALA A 67 1.22 4.50 5.60
CA ALA A 67 0.78 5.32 6.72
C ALA A 67 0.83 4.54 8.04
N LEU A 68 0.37 3.28 8.06
CA LEU A 68 0.47 2.41 9.25
C LEU A 68 1.93 2.23 9.70
N VAL A 69 2.85 2.00 8.76
CA VAL A 69 4.30 1.94 9.06
C VAL A 69 4.77 3.23 9.73
N ARG A 70 4.44 4.38 9.15
CA ARG A 70 4.86 5.69 9.66
C ARG A 70 4.25 5.97 11.04
N VAL A 71 3.00 5.59 11.27
CA VAL A 71 2.34 5.72 12.58
C VAL A 71 3.09 4.87 13.61
N LEU A 72 3.36 3.60 13.32
CA LEU A 72 4.01 2.68 14.25
C LEU A 72 5.47 3.05 14.57
N ASP A 73 6.16 3.80 13.71
CA ASP A 73 7.49 4.38 13.97
C ASP A 73 7.46 5.64 14.85
N GLU A 74 6.31 6.34 14.92
CA GLU A 74 6.21 7.66 15.54
C GLU A 74 5.44 7.65 16.87
N ILE A 75 4.49 6.73 17.06
CA ILE A 75 3.71 6.65 18.31
C ILE A 75 4.51 6.00 19.46
N PRO A 76 4.23 6.39 20.72
CA PRO A 76 4.76 5.69 21.89
C PRO A 76 4.43 4.20 21.88
N SER A 77 5.29 3.37 22.47
CA SER A 77 5.06 1.92 22.55
C SER A 77 3.84 1.53 23.38
N ASP A 78 3.43 2.39 24.30
CA ASP A 78 2.27 2.29 25.19
C ASP A 78 1.08 3.13 24.72
N GLU A 79 1.11 3.66 23.49
CA GLU A 79 -0.02 4.37 22.91
C GLU A 79 -1.25 3.43 22.85
N LYS A 80 -2.40 3.97 23.27
CA LYS A 80 -3.64 3.23 23.54
C LYS A 80 -4.12 2.38 22.35
N HIS A 81 -3.97 2.89 21.14
CA HIS A 81 -4.47 2.30 19.90
C HIS A 81 -3.38 1.63 19.06
N ARG A 82 -2.15 1.52 19.59
CA ARG A 82 -1.03 0.86 18.91
C ARG A 82 -1.36 -0.55 18.41
N GLN A 83 -2.07 -1.34 19.21
CA GLN A 83 -2.41 -2.72 18.84
C GLN A 83 -3.43 -2.77 17.68
N ASP A 84 -4.33 -1.79 17.59
CA ASP A 84 -5.29 -1.70 16.48
C ASP A 84 -4.56 -1.48 15.14
N TYR A 85 -3.59 -0.55 15.12
CA TYR A 85 -2.73 -0.32 13.95
C TYR A 85 -1.91 -1.55 13.55
N ILE A 86 -1.37 -2.29 14.53
CA ILE A 86 -0.66 -3.55 14.26
C ILE A 86 -1.60 -4.58 13.64
N ASN A 87 -2.80 -4.74 14.19
CA ASN A 87 -3.77 -5.73 13.69
C ASN A 87 -4.15 -5.45 12.23
N ASP A 88 -4.40 -4.19 11.88
CA ASP A 88 -4.72 -3.81 10.51
C ASP A 88 -3.51 -3.98 9.58
N PHE A 89 -2.30 -3.61 10.03
CA PHE A 89 -1.06 -3.83 9.28
C PHE A 89 -0.85 -5.33 8.97
N LEU A 90 -1.03 -6.21 9.96
CA LEU A 90 -0.89 -7.65 9.78
C LEU A 90 -1.98 -8.23 8.86
N THR A 91 -3.20 -7.70 8.96
CA THR A 91 -4.33 -8.11 8.11
C THR A 91 -4.08 -7.73 6.65
N MET A 92 -3.68 -6.48 6.41
CA MET A 92 -3.29 -6.00 5.08
C MET A 92 -2.09 -6.77 4.53
N SER A 93 -1.07 -7.06 5.34
CA SER A 93 0.10 -7.85 4.91
C SER A 93 -0.30 -9.19 4.32
N LYS A 94 -1.23 -9.89 4.99
CA LYS A 94 -1.75 -11.20 4.54
C LYS A 94 -2.55 -11.06 3.24
N ALA A 95 -3.39 -10.04 3.13
CA ALA A 95 -4.20 -9.79 1.93
C ALA A 95 -3.31 -9.44 0.72
N LEU A 96 -2.42 -8.46 0.88
CA LEU A 96 -1.49 -8.02 -0.15
C LEU A 96 -0.61 -9.17 -0.66
N LYS A 97 -0.11 -10.03 0.23
CA LYS A 97 0.66 -11.21 -0.18
C LYS A 97 -0.12 -12.13 -1.14
N LYS A 98 -1.43 -12.31 -0.91
CA LYS A 98 -2.28 -13.16 -1.78
C LYS A 98 -2.50 -12.55 -3.16
N CYS A 99 -2.45 -11.22 -3.27
CA CYS A 99 -2.65 -10.49 -4.52
C CYS A 99 -1.38 -10.35 -5.39
N GLN A 100 -0.22 -10.84 -4.93
CA GLN A 100 1.03 -10.68 -5.68
C GLN A 100 0.97 -11.47 -6.99
N ARG A 101 1.35 -10.83 -8.09
CA ARG A 101 1.46 -11.46 -9.40
C ARG A 101 2.65 -12.42 -9.47
N GLU A 102 2.61 -13.31 -10.46
CA GLU A 102 3.73 -14.23 -10.74
C GLU A 102 5.03 -13.50 -11.10
N ASP A 103 4.95 -12.31 -11.69
CA ASP A 103 6.12 -11.48 -12.02
C ASP A 103 6.65 -10.62 -10.85
N GLY A 104 5.99 -10.67 -9.68
CA GLY A 104 6.40 -9.97 -8.47
C GLY A 104 5.75 -8.59 -8.26
N PHE A 105 5.07 -8.05 -9.27
CA PHE A 105 4.30 -6.81 -9.14
C PHE A 105 2.91 -7.05 -8.54
N TRP A 106 2.19 -5.96 -8.30
CA TRP A 106 0.74 -5.96 -8.12
C TRP A 106 0.06 -5.27 -9.30
N ASN A 107 -1.15 -5.73 -9.62
CA ASN A 107 -2.03 -5.09 -10.59
C ASN A 107 -2.54 -3.75 -10.06
N VAL A 108 -3.10 -2.91 -10.93
CA VAL A 108 -3.73 -1.65 -10.52
C VAL A 108 -4.99 -1.94 -9.68
N SER A 109 -5.82 -2.88 -10.14
CA SER A 109 -6.84 -3.52 -9.30
C SER A 109 -6.28 -4.79 -8.67
N LEU A 110 -6.31 -4.87 -7.34
CA LEU A 110 -5.73 -5.99 -6.59
C LEU A 110 -6.53 -7.30 -6.73
N HIS A 111 -7.84 -7.23 -6.94
CA HIS A 111 -8.73 -8.40 -7.02
C HIS A 111 -9.17 -8.73 -8.45
N ASP A 112 -9.05 -7.81 -9.41
CA ASP A 112 -9.33 -8.10 -10.81
C ASP A 112 -8.08 -7.91 -11.70
N PRO A 113 -7.28 -8.97 -11.91
CA PRO A 113 -6.12 -8.91 -12.80
C PRO A 113 -6.49 -8.67 -14.28
N THR A 114 -7.77 -8.78 -14.65
CA THR A 114 -8.26 -8.53 -16.01
C THR A 114 -8.73 -7.09 -16.20
N ASN A 115 -9.02 -6.37 -15.12
CA ASN A 115 -9.40 -4.97 -15.12
C ASN A 115 -8.20 -4.09 -14.74
N PHE A 116 -7.59 -3.44 -15.73
CA PHE A 116 -6.35 -2.67 -15.54
C PHE A 116 -5.18 -3.53 -15.00
N GLY A 117 -5.08 -4.75 -15.51
CA GLY A 117 -3.98 -5.67 -15.21
C GLY A 117 -2.62 -5.16 -15.72
N GLY A 118 -1.56 -5.68 -15.12
CA GLY A 118 -0.19 -5.38 -15.51
C GLY A 118 0.66 -4.90 -14.34
N LYS A 119 1.82 -4.32 -14.67
CA LYS A 119 2.77 -3.82 -13.68
C LYS A 119 2.34 -2.43 -13.22
N GLU A 120 2.27 -2.24 -11.91
CA GLU A 120 2.03 -0.94 -11.29
C GLU A 120 3.09 -0.72 -10.18
N THR A 121 4.02 0.20 -10.42
CA THR A 121 5.23 0.36 -9.60
C THR A 121 4.94 1.05 -8.26
N SER A 122 4.02 2.00 -8.19
CA SER A 122 3.85 2.83 -6.99
C SER A 122 3.26 2.05 -5.82
N GLY A 123 2.19 1.29 -6.03
CA GLY A 123 1.63 0.38 -5.04
C GLY A 123 2.60 -0.74 -4.69
N THR A 124 3.22 -1.37 -5.71
CA THR A 124 4.25 -2.41 -5.50
C THR A 124 5.37 -1.91 -4.57
N ALA A 125 5.88 -0.68 -4.79
CA ALA A 125 6.92 -0.10 -3.95
C ALA A 125 6.45 0.14 -2.50
N LEU A 126 5.23 0.66 -2.30
CA LEU A 126 4.68 0.87 -0.95
C LEU A 126 4.44 -0.45 -0.20
N PHE A 127 4.06 -1.52 -0.91
CA PHE A 127 3.95 -2.86 -0.32
C PHE A 127 5.32 -3.42 0.09
N VAL A 128 6.34 -3.27 -0.76
CA VAL A 128 7.73 -3.66 -0.41
C VAL A 128 8.22 -2.88 0.80
N TYR A 129 7.99 -1.56 0.83
CA TYR A 129 8.34 -0.71 1.98
C TYR A 129 7.75 -1.24 3.28
N GLY A 130 6.44 -1.47 3.34
CA GLY A 130 5.81 -1.95 4.56
C GLY A 130 6.17 -3.38 4.92
N MET A 131 6.28 -4.30 3.95
CA MET A 131 6.69 -5.68 4.24
C MET A 131 8.14 -5.75 4.74
N ALA A 132 9.06 -4.97 4.16
CA ALA A 132 10.45 -4.91 4.61
C ALA A 132 10.54 -4.33 6.02
N TRP A 133 9.81 -3.24 6.29
CA TRP A 133 9.71 -2.68 7.64
C TRP A 133 9.12 -3.68 8.64
N GLY A 134 8.06 -4.39 8.28
CA GLY A 134 7.40 -5.38 9.15
C GLY A 134 8.32 -6.57 9.49
N VAL A 135 9.11 -7.05 8.52
CA VAL A 135 10.13 -8.09 8.75
C VAL A 135 11.22 -7.56 9.68
N ARG A 136 11.74 -6.35 9.43
CA ARG A 136 12.81 -5.74 10.25
C ARG A 136 12.38 -5.52 11.71
N ASN A 137 11.11 -5.17 11.93
CA ASN A 137 10.55 -4.92 13.26
C ASN A 137 9.95 -6.17 13.91
N GLY A 138 10.10 -7.35 13.31
CA GLY A 138 9.64 -8.62 13.89
C GLY A 138 8.11 -8.78 13.93
N LEU A 139 7.37 -7.96 13.18
CA LEU A 139 5.91 -8.07 13.06
C LEU A 139 5.50 -9.08 11.98
N LEU A 140 6.33 -9.25 10.95
CA LEU A 140 6.12 -10.23 9.89
C LEU A 140 7.17 -11.35 9.95
N ASP A 141 6.73 -12.58 9.77
CA ASP A 141 7.64 -13.73 9.72
C ASP A 141 8.61 -13.58 8.54
N ARG A 142 9.91 -13.62 8.85
CA ARG A 142 10.96 -13.41 7.85
C ARG A 142 10.96 -14.50 6.79
N LYS A 143 10.69 -15.76 7.13
CA LYS A 143 10.69 -16.87 6.15
C LYS A 143 9.52 -16.76 5.18
N GLU A 144 8.39 -16.26 5.66
CA GLU A 144 7.17 -16.09 4.88
C GLU A 144 7.21 -14.84 3.98
N TYR A 145 7.66 -13.69 4.48
CA TYR A 145 7.54 -12.41 3.77
C TYR A 145 8.80 -11.98 3.02
N LEU A 146 9.99 -12.44 3.41
CA LEU A 146 11.22 -12.07 2.71
C LEU A 146 11.24 -12.51 1.23
N PRO A 147 10.80 -13.74 0.86
CA PRO A 147 10.72 -14.12 -0.55
C PRO A 147 9.75 -13.24 -1.36
N VAL A 148 8.63 -12.85 -0.75
CA VAL A 148 7.57 -12.03 -1.37
C VAL A 148 8.11 -10.64 -1.71
N LEU A 149 8.69 -9.95 -0.71
CA LEU A 149 9.19 -8.59 -0.89
C LEU A 149 10.44 -8.53 -1.77
N LEU A 150 11.34 -9.53 -1.71
CA LEU A 150 12.55 -9.55 -2.55
C LEU A 150 12.24 -9.85 -4.01
N LYS A 151 11.22 -10.69 -4.27
CA LYS A 151 10.71 -10.92 -5.62
C LYS A 151 10.21 -9.62 -6.24
N ALA A 152 9.40 -8.87 -5.50
CA ALA A 152 8.88 -7.58 -5.94
C ALA A 152 9.98 -6.53 -6.13
N TRP A 153 10.91 -6.41 -5.17
CA TRP A 153 12.05 -5.50 -5.28
C TRP A 153 12.90 -5.80 -6.52
N SER A 154 13.24 -7.07 -6.75
CA SER A 154 14.03 -7.50 -7.91
C SER A 154 13.30 -7.22 -9.22
N ALA A 155 11.99 -7.42 -9.26
CA ALA A 155 11.16 -7.14 -10.42
C ALA A 155 11.12 -5.63 -10.75
N MET A 156 10.94 -4.76 -9.74
CA MET A 156 10.98 -3.31 -9.94
C MET A 156 12.34 -2.82 -10.44
N VAL A 157 13.44 -3.28 -9.81
CA VAL A 157 14.80 -2.89 -10.23
C VAL A 157 15.08 -3.32 -11.68
N LYS A 158 14.66 -4.53 -12.05
CA LYS A 158 14.90 -5.09 -13.38
C LYS A 158 14.03 -4.45 -14.45
N ASP A 159 12.75 -4.27 -14.16
CA ASP A 159 11.75 -3.98 -15.20
C ASP A 159 11.26 -2.53 -15.19
N ALA A 160 11.23 -1.87 -14.02
CA ALA A 160 10.70 -0.51 -13.90
C ALA A 160 11.78 0.58 -13.95
N VAL A 161 13.02 0.29 -13.56
CA VAL A 161 14.11 1.28 -13.65
C VAL A 161 14.69 1.29 -15.06
N HIS A 162 14.53 2.41 -15.75
CA HIS A 162 15.05 2.60 -17.10
C HIS A 162 16.57 2.78 -17.09
N PRO A 163 17.28 2.55 -18.23
CA PRO A 163 18.72 2.78 -18.31
C PRO A 163 19.19 4.19 -17.95
N ASN A 164 18.31 5.19 -18.07
CA ASN A 164 18.59 6.59 -17.71
C ASN A 164 18.15 6.97 -16.28
N GLY A 165 17.71 6.00 -15.47
CA GLY A 165 17.24 6.21 -14.11
C GLY A 165 15.78 6.64 -13.99
N PHE A 166 15.05 6.78 -15.10
CA PHE A 166 13.61 7.03 -15.06
C PHE A 166 12.84 5.83 -14.50
N LEU A 167 11.79 6.08 -13.71
CA LEU A 167 10.96 5.04 -13.12
C LEU A 167 9.68 4.83 -13.93
N GLY A 168 9.61 3.72 -14.65
CA GLY A 168 8.46 3.31 -15.45
C GLY A 168 7.35 2.62 -14.67
N TYR A 169 6.24 2.37 -15.37
CA TYR A 169 5.03 1.74 -14.82
C TYR A 169 4.44 2.46 -13.60
N VAL A 170 4.62 3.78 -13.52
CA VAL A 170 3.96 4.61 -12.51
C VAL A 170 2.66 5.12 -13.13
N GLN A 171 1.53 4.72 -12.58
CA GLN A 171 0.23 5.26 -12.96
C GLN A 171 0.20 6.76 -12.63
N GLY A 172 -0.34 7.61 -13.50
CA GLY A 172 -0.49 9.05 -13.27
C GLY A 172 -1.49 9.40 -12.15
N THR A 173 -1.65 10.70 -11.85
CA THR A 173 -2.63 11.17 -10.88
C THR A 173 -4.05 10.81 -11.32
N GLY A 174 -4.89 10.35 -10.40
CA GLY A 174 -6.25 9.92 -10.74
C GLY A 174 -7.15 9.62 -9.54
N LYS A 175 -8.45 9.85 -9.74
CA LYS A 175 -9.55 9.45 -8.84
C LYS A 175 -9.95 7.97 -9.03
N GLU A 176 -9.42 7.31 -10.08
CA GLU A 176 -9.70 5.94 -10.57
C GLU A 176 -8.61 4.87 -10.47
N PRO A 177 -8.87 3.54 -10.42
CA PRO A 177 -8.01 2.58 -11.11
C PRO A 177 -7.94 2.81 -12.63
N LYS A 178 -9.03 3.29 -13.24
CA LYS A 178 -9.12 3.53 -14.68
C LYS A 178 -8.32 4.73 -15.18
N ASP A 179 -7.99 5.66 -14.28
CA ASP A 179 -7.30 6.90 -14.65
C ASP A 179 -5.82 6.62 -14.95
N GLY A 180 -5.28 7.25 -15.99
CA GLY A 180 -3.88 7.05 -16.38
C GLY A 180 -3.55 5.64 -16.90
N GLN A 181 -4.56 4.92 -17.42
CA GLN A 181 -4.41 3.58 -18.01
C GLN A 181 -4.31 3.63 -19.55
N PRO A 182 -3.63 2.67 -20.19
CA PRO A 182 -2.86 1.58 -19.57
C PRO A 182 -1.54 2.08 -18.95
N VAL A 183 -1.13 1.47 -17.83
CA VAL A 183 0.19 1.71 -17.25
C VAL A 183 1.26 0.97 -18.04
N THR A 184 2.19 1.71 -18.62
CA THR A 184 3.24 1.17 -19.50
C THR A 184 4.62 1.58 -18.99
N TYR A 185 5.65 0.98 -19.60
CA TYR A 185 7.05 1.36 -19.37
C TYR A 185 7.27 2.87 -19.58
N LYS A 186 6.58 3.49 -20.54
CA LYS A 186 6.74 4.91 -20.87
C LYS A 186 5.81 5.84 -20.07
N SER A 187 4.98 5.32 -19.17
CA SER A 187 4.06 6.16 -18.39
C SER A 187 4.85 7.11 -17.49
N VAL A 188 4.54 8.41 -17.59
CA VAL A 188 5.12 9.49 -16.80
C VAL A 188 3.99 10.16 -16.01
N PRO A 189 4.09 10.33 -14.68
CA PRO A 189 3.07 11.05 -13.91
C PRO A 189 2.94 12.52 -14.32
N ASP A 190 1.70 13.03 -14.35
CA ASP A 190 1.38 14.35 -14.91
C ASP A 190 1.81 15.54 -14.03
N PHE A 191 2.05 15.34 -12.73
CA PHE A 191 2.31 16.45 -11.80
C PHE A 191 3.32 16.18 -10.67
N GLU A 192 3.53 14.93 -10.24
CA GLU A 192 4.44 14.65 -9.11
C GLU A 192 5.14 13.30 -9.27
N ASP A 193 6.44 13.27 -8.99
CA ASP A 193 7.24 12.05 -8.99
C ASP A 193 7.09 11.27 -7.66
N TYR A 194 5.84 11.11 -7.20
CA TYR A 194 5.55 10.34 -5.98
C TYR A 194 6.01 8.88 -6.13
N GLY A 195 6.02 8.35 -7.37
CA GLY A 195 6.48 7.01 -7.68
C GLY A 195 7.94 6.81 -7.28
N VAL A 196 8.82 7.76 -7.61
CA VAL A 196 10.22 7.73 -7.17
C VAL A 196 10.34 7.79 -5.66
N GLY A 197 9.54 8.62 -4.98
CA GLY A 197 9.49 8.64 -3.52
C GLY A 197 9.13 7.27 -2.91
N CYS A 198 8.10 6.61 -3.45
CA CYS A 198 7.70 5.27 -3.03
C CYS A 198 8.82 4.24 -3.25
N PHE A 199 9.47 4.29 -4.42
CA PHE A 199 10.58 3.40 -4.76
C PHE A 199 11.78 3.58 -3.83
N LEU A 200 12.14 4.83 -3.49
CA LEU A 200 13.23 5.14 -2.57
C LEU A 200 12.93 4.70 -1.13
N LEU A 201 11.68 4.83 -0.67
CA LEU A 201 11.24 4.27 0.62
C LEU A 201 11.42 2.75 0.66
N ALA A 202 10.96 2.06 -0.40
CA ALA A 202 11.13 0.61 -0.53
C ALA A 202 12.60 0.20 -0.49
N GLY A 203 13.43 0.83 -1.33
CA GLY A 203 14.87 0.54 -1.39
C GLY A 203 15.59 0.78 -0.07
N THR A 204 15.19 1.81 0.67
CA THR A 204 15.77 2.13 1.99
C THR A 204 15.46 1.05 3.02
N GLU A 205 14.22 0.55 3.10
CA GLU A 205 13.89 -0.53 4.04
C GLU A 205 14.49 -1.87 3.61
N VAL A 206 14.51 -2.17 2.30
CA VAL A 206 15.18 -3.38 1.77
C VAL A 206 16.68 -3.36 2.11
N TYR A 207 17.35 -2.21 1.97
CA TYR A 207 18.76 -2.05 2.34
C TYR A 207 19.03 -2.33 3.83
N LYS A 208 18.06 -2.03 4.71
CA LYS A 208 18.17 -2.25 6.17
C LYS A 208 17.94 -3.70 6.59
N LEU A 209 17.53 -4.61 5.70
CA LEU A 209 17.30 -6.03 6.02
C LEU A 209 18.58 -6.88 6.18
N ARG A 210 19.75 -6.24 6.09
CA ARG A 210 21.09 -6.85 6.25
C ARG A 210 21.20 -7.72 7.49
#